data_AF-A0A847ZAU0-F1
#
_entry.id   AF-A0A847ZAU0-F1
#
_cell.length_a   1.000
_cell.length_b   1.000
_cell.length_c   1.000
_cell.angle_alpha   90.00
_cell.angle_beta   90.00
_cell.angle_gamma   90.00
#
_symmetry.space_group_name_H-M   'P 1'
#
loop_
_entity.id
_entity.type
_entity.pdbx_description
1 polymer ?
#
loop_
_entity_poly.entity_id
_entity_poly.type
_entity_poly.pdbx_seq_one_letter_code
_entity_poly.pdbx_strand_id
1 'polypeptide(L)'
;MKNETYQDRLLKTFRAANPCLMWAFFVVLAILPLVVKSEYYLSVMIICLIYATLAVSWNLMVGYAGILSFGHQAFYGLGAYFSAIMTMELHLSPWIGIPLGGCFAALLSFVIGFPCLRLRIAPYIAIATLAFSEILLV
;
A
#
# COMPACT_ATOMS: atom_id res chain seq x y z
N MET A 1 12.00 29.48 -2.13
CA MET A 1 13.04 29.48 -3.18
C MET A 1 14.17 28.44 -2.98
N LYS A 2 14.50 27.95 -1.77
CA LYS A 2 15.56 26.92 -1.58
C LYS A 2 15.09 25.47 -1.81
N ASN A 3 13.78 25.20 -1.78
CA ASN A 3 13.20 23.85 -1.82
C ASN A 3 13.18 23.22 -3.23
N GLU A 4 13.11 24.03 -4.29
CA GLU A 4 13.03 23.53 -5.68
C GLU A 4 14.35 22.88 -6.14
N THR A 5 15.50 23.42 -5.71
CA THR A 5 16.82 22.90 -6.08
C THR A 5 17.16 21.54 -5.43
N TYR A 6 16.62 21.24 -4.25
CA TYR A 6 16.80 19.94 -3.59
C TYR A 6 15.91 18.87 -4.22
N GLN A 7 14.66 19.21 -4.52
CA GLN A 7 13.73 18.31 -5.22
C GLN A 7 14.30 17.91 -6.60
N ASP A 8 14.82 18.85 -7.37
CA ASP A 8 15.44 18.57 -8.66
C ASP A 8 16.67 17.66 -8.58
N ARG A 9 17.47 17.77 -7.51
CA ARG A 9 18.60 16.85 -7.29
C ARG A 9 18.13 15.45 -6.93
N LEU A 10 17.14 15.33 -6.03
CA LEU A 10 16.57 14.04 -5.65
C LEU A 10 15.96 13.35 -6.88
N LEU A 11 15.18 14.07 -7.69
CA LEU A 11 14.56 13.53 -8.90
C LEU A 11 15.59 13.09 -9.94
N LYS A 12 16.71 13.82 -10.09
CA LYS A 12 17.82 13.40 -10.96
C LYS A 12 18.53 12.15 -10.45
N THR A 13 18.73 12.00 -9.14
CA THR A 13 19.34 10.79 -8.56
C THR A 13 18.42 9.57 -8.69
N PHE A 14 17.11 9.73 -8.49
CA PHE A 14 16.12 8.66 -8.71
C PHE A 14 16.01 8.26 -10.19
N ARG A 15 16.02 9.23 -11.10
CA ARG A 15 16.01 8.99 -12.55
C ARG A 15 17.33 8.43 -13.08
N ALA A 16 18.45 8.74 -12.42
CA ALA A 16 19.78 8.21 -12.72
C ALA A 16 20.10 6.91 -11.98
N ALA A 17 19.21 6.40 -11.13
CA ALA A 17 19.29 5.04 -10.66
C ALA A 17 19.17 4.13 -11.88
N ASN A 18 20.30 3.53 -12.28
CA ASN A 18 20.37 2.72 -13.48
C ASN A 18 19.24 1.66 -13.42
N PRO A 19 18.42 1.48 -14.47
CA PRO A 19 17.35 0.50 -14.46
C PRO A 19 17.88 -0.89 -14.05
N CYS A 20 19.11 -1.23 -14.44
CA CYS A 20 19.81 -2.43 -14.01
C CYS A 20 19.95 -2.58 -12.47
N LEU A 21 20.19 -1.50 -11.73
CA LEU A 21 20.29 -1.51 -10.27
C LEU A 21 18.92 -1.81 -9.62
N MET A 22 17.85 -1.25 -10.18
CA MET A 22 16.47 -1.57 -9.75
C MET A 22 16.15 -3.03 -10.00
N TRP A 23 16.41 -3.55 -11.19
CA TRP A 23 16.19 -4.96 -11.52
C TRP A 23 17.01 -5.89 -10.61
N ALA A 24 18.28 -5.55 -10.35
CA ALA A 24 19.14 -6.31 -9.44
C ALA A 24 18.56 -6.37 -8.01
N PHE A 25 18.03 -5.27 -7.50
CA PHE A 25 17.40 -5.22 -6.17
C PHE A 25 16.18 -6.15 -6.07
N PHE A 26 15.30 -6.16 -7.07
CA PHE A 26 14.13 -7.06 -7.11
C PHE A 26 14.54 -8.53 -7.20
N VAL A 27 15.58 -8.86 -7.98
CA VAL A 27 16.11 -10.22 -8.09
C VAL A 27 16.66 -10.71 -6.75
N VAL A 28 17.43 -9.87 -6.04
CA VAL A 28 17.95 -10.21 -4.71
C VAL A 28 16.82 -10.48 -3.72
N LEU A 29 15.77 -9.65 -3.72
CA LEU A 29 14.59 -9.85 -2.88
C LEU A 29 13.84 -11.16 -3.20
N ALA A 30 13.76 -11.55 -4.48
CA ALA A 30 13.11 -12.79 -4.89
C ALA A 30 13.90 -14.06 -4.51
N ILE A 31 15.23 -13.96 -4.44
CA ILE A 31 16.11 -15.08 -4.07
C ILE A 31 16.20 -15.25 -2.54
N LEU A 32 16.02 -14.17 -1.78
CA LEU A 32 16.06 -14.17 -0.32
C LEU A 32 15.22 -15.26 0.38
N PRO A 33 13.93 -15.51 0.02
CA PRO A 33 13.15 -16.59 0.63
C PRO A 33 13.68 -18.00 0.34
N LEU A 34 14.52 -18.19 -0.69
CA LEU A 34 15.12 -19.49 -1.01
C LEU A 34 16.36 -19.79 -0.14
N VAL A 35 17.03 -18.75 0.36
CA VAL A 35 18.25 -18.87 1.17
C VAL A 35 17.91 -18.90 2.66
N VAL A 36 16.92 -18.14 3.09
CA VAL A 36 16.50 -18.03 4.49
C VAL A 36 15.45 -19.10 4.81
N LYS A 37 15.87 -20.17 5.50
CA LYS A 37 14.99 -21.29 5.89
C LYS A 37 14.30 -21.13 7.25
N SER A 38 14.66 -20.10 8.02
CA SER A 38 14.06 -19.86 9.33
C SER A 38 12.73 -19.13 9.19
N GLU A 39 11.63 -19.74 9.68
CA GLU A 39 10.28 -19.18 9.59
C GLU A 39 10.18 -17.79 10.21
N TYR A 40 10.84 -17.55 11.34
CA TYR A 40 10.82 -16.25 12.02
C TYR A 40 11.33 -15.12 11.12
N TYR A 41 12.52 -15.28 10.53
CA TYR A 41 13.10 -14.26 9.66
C TYR A 41 12.26 -14.05 8.39
N LEU A 42 11.67 -15.13 7.87
CA LEU A 42 10.79 -15.07 6.71
C LEU A 42 9.51 -14.27 7.03
N SER A 43 8.87 -14.51 8.19
CA SER A 43 7.71 -13.73 8.64
C SER A 43 8.05 -12.25 8.84
N VAL A 44 9.18 -11.94 9.48
CA VAL A 44 9.62 -10.55 9.67
C VAL A 44 9.83 -9.86 8.32
N MET A 45 10.46 -10.54 7.36
CA MET A 45 10.64 -10.00 6.00
C MET A 45 9.32 -9.73 5.28
N ILE A 46 8.36 -10.66 5.35
CA ILE A 46 7.03 -10.48 4.75
C ILE A 46 6.36 -9.25 5.34
N ILE A 47 6.37 -9.10 6.67
CA ILE A 47 5.79 -7.94 7.36
C ILE A 47 6.49 -6.64 6.95
N CYS A 48 7.82 -6.64 6.85
CA CYS A 48 8.57 -5.48 6.35
C CYS A 48 8.16 -5.09 4.92
N LEU A 49 8.00 -6.06 4.01
CA LEU A 49 7.57 -5.81 2.63
C LEU A 49 6.13 -5.28 2.54
N ILE A 50 5.24 -5.80 3.38
CA ILE A 50 3.87 -5.30 3.53
C ILE A 50 3.88 -3.83 3.97
N TYR A 51 4.62 -3.51 5.04
CA TYR A 51 4.71 -2.13 5.52
C TYR A 51 5.40 -1.19 4.52
N ALA A 52 6.41 -1.66 3.79
CA ALA A 52 7.03 -0.88 2.72
C ALA A 52 6.02 -0.53 1.62
N THR A 53 5.19 -1.49 1.22
CA THR A 53 4.13 -1.28 0.21
C THR A 53 3.06 -0.29 0.72
N LEU A 54 2.66 -0.41 1.98
CA LEU A 54 1.75 0.53 2.65
C LEU A 54 2.34 1.94 2.73
N ALA A 55 3.62 2.07 3.07
CA ALA A 55 4.30 3.36 3.15
C ALA A 55 4.38 4.05 1.78
N VAL A 56 4.68 3.29 0.71
CA VAL A 56 4.70 3.82 -0.66
C VAL A 56 3.31 4.26 -1.10
N SER A 57 2.29 3.45 -0.80
CA SER A 57 0.88 3.77 -1.13
C SER A 57 0.39 5.01 -0.37
N TRP A 58 0.76 5.14 0.90
CA TRP A 58 0.49 6.33 1.70
C TRP A 58 1.21 7.58 1.16
N ASN A 59 2.48 7.44 0.77
CA ASN A 59 3.23 8.51 0.12
C ASN A 59 2.60 8.93 -1.21
N LEU A 60 1.96 8.01 -1.94
CA LEU A 60 1.22 8.36 -3.14
C LEU A 60 0.03 9.29 -2.83
N MET A 61 -0.72 9.00 -1.76
CA MET A 61 -1.84 9.84 -1.34
C MET A 61 -1.40 11.21 -0.79
N VAL A 62 -0.53 11.22 0.21
CA VAL A 62 -0.15 12.45 0.91
C VAL A 62 0.89 13.24 0.12
N GLY A 63 1.87 12.56 -0.47
CA GLY A 63 2.99 13.18 -1.18
C GLY A 63 2.61 13.69 -2.57
N TYR A 64 1.81 12.94 -3.34
CA TYR A 64 1.45 13.34 -4.71
C TYR A 64 0.04 13.91 -4.82
N ALA A 65 -0.97 13.29 -4.21
CA ALA A 65 -2.35 13.79 -4.29
C ALA A 65 -2.65 14.94 -3.30
N GLY A 66 -1.83 15.11 -2.26
CA GLY A 66 -2.01 16.15 -1.24
C GLY A 66 -3.23 15.91 -0.34
N ILE A 67 -3.80 14.71 -0.35
CA ILE A 67 -4.98 14.34 0.44
C ILE A 67 -4.52 13.50 1.63
N LEU A 68 -4.77 14.01 2.83
CA LEU A 68 -4.48 13.30 4.07
C LEU A 68 -5.67 12.38 4.40
N SER A 69 -5.45 11.06 4.33
CA SER A 69 -6.49 10.04 4.54
C SER A 69 -6.01 9.02 5.56
N PHE A 70 -6.65 8.92 6.72
CA PHE A 70 -6.28 7.94 7.75
C PHE A 70 -6.94 6.57 7.58
N GLY A 71 -7.92 6.44 6.68
CA GLY A 71 -8.64 5.19 6.44
C GLY A 71 -7.88 4.17 5.59
N HIS A 72 -6.67 4.49 5.12
CA HIS A 72 -5.92 3.62 4.21
C HIS A 72 -5.66 2.21 4.78
N GLN A 73 -5.40 2.11 6.09
CA GLN A 73 -5.13 0.83 6.76
C GLN A 73 -6.36 -0.07 6.81
N ALA A 74 -7.56 0.50 6.98
CA ALA A 74 -8.81 -0.25 7.00
C ALA A 74 -9.09 -0.91 5.64
N PHE A 75 -8.87 -0.19 4.53
CA PHE A 75 -9.05 -0.75 3.19
C PHE A 75 -8.03 -1.86 2.86
N TYR A 76 -6.78 -1.70 3.33
CA TYR A 76 -5.78 -2.76 3.24
C TYR A 76 -6.23 -4.03 3.99
N GLY A 77 -6.70 -3.86 5.23
CA GLY A 77 -7.20 -4.96 6.06
C GLY A 77 -8.38 -5.70 5.42
N LEU A 78 -9.35 -4.96 4.89
CA LEU A 78 -10.51 -5.51 4.17
C LEU A 78 -10.11 -6.38 2.98
N GLY A 79 -9.19 -5.89 2.14
CA GLY A 79 -8.71 -6.65 0.97
C GLY A 79 -7.93 -7.89 1.38
N ALA A 80 -7.07 -7.78 2.39
CA ALA A 80 -6.30 -8.90 2.92
C ALA A 80 -7.23 -9.97 3.52
N TYR A 81 -8.24 -9.56 4.30
CA TYR A 81 -9.22 -10.47 4.88
C TYR A 81 -10.07 -11.16 3.81
N PHE A 82 -10.52 -10.43 2.79
CA PHE A 82 -11.24 -11.02 1.66
C PHE A 82 -10.39 -12.05 0.90
N SER A 83 -9.11 -11.72 0.63
CA SER A 83 -8.16 -12.64 0.00
C SER A 83 -7.91 -13.88 0.87
N ALA A 84 -7.85 -13.73 2.20
CA ALA A 84 -7.68 -14.83 3.13
C ALA A 84 -8.87 -15.78 3.11
N ILE A 85 -10.11 -15.25 3.17
CA ILE A 85 -11.34 -16.07 3.07
C ILE A 85 -11.40 -16.81 1.74
N MET A 86 -11.13 -16.15 0.61
CA MET A 86 -11.14 -16.82 -0.69
C MET A 86 -10.12 -17.97 -0.77
N THR A 87 -8.97 -17.81 -0.13
CA THR A 87 -7.92 -18.84 -0.11
C THR A 87 -8.26 -19.99 0.85
N MET A 88 -8.81 -19.67 2.04
CA MET A 88 -9.09 -20.64 3.10
C MET A 88 -10.40 -21.40 2.90
N GLU A 89 -11.49 -20.70 2.55
CA GLU A 89 -12.84 -21.27 2.45
C GLU A 89 -13.15 -21.78 1.03
N LEU A 90 -12.74 -21.02 0.00
CA LEU A 90 -13.01 -21.39 -1.40
C LEU A 90 -11.85 -22.16 -2.05
N HIS A 91 -10.80 -22.47 -1.29
CA HIS A 91 -9.59 -23.17 -1.75
C HIS A 91 -8.98 -22.59 -3.03
N LEU A 92 -9.21 -21.29 -3.28
CA LEU A 92 -8.62 -20.60 -4.42
C LEU A 92 -7.12 -20.46 -4.22
N SER A 93 -6.37 -20.53 -5.32
CA SER A 93 -4.94 -20.28 -5.27
C SER A 93 -4.67 -18.86 -4.74
N PRO A 94 -3.70 -18.67 -3.82
CA PRO A 94 -3.33 -17.34 -3.32
C PRO A 94 -3.03 -16.34 -4.43
N TRP A 95 -2.49 -16.81 -5.55
CA TRP A 95 -2.19 -16.00 -6.74
C TRP A 95 -3.43 -15.37 -7.38
N ILE A 96 -4.60 -15.97 -7.20
CA ILE A 96 -5.90 -15.46 -7.67
C ILE A 96 -6.61 -14.71 -6.54
N GLY A 97 -6.45 -15.17 -5.29
CA GLY A 97 -7.01 -14.51 -4.10
C GLY A 97 -6.49 -13.09 -3.92
N ILE A 98 -5.18 -12.87 -4.11
CA ILE A 98 -4.54 -11.55 -3.97
C ILE A 98 -5.15 -10.49 -4.90
N PRO A 99 -5.19 -10.68 -6.24
CA PRO A 99 -5.77 -9.69 -7.14
C PRO A 99 -7.28 -9.52 -6.93
N LEU A 100 -8.02 -10.59 -6.58
CA LEU A 100 -9.45 -10.46 -6.26
C LEU A 100 -9.68 -9.63 -4.99
N GLY A 101 -8.90 -9.86 -3.94
CA GLY A 101 -8.93 -9.04 -2.72
C GLY A 101 -8.55 -7.59 -2.99
N GLY A 102 -7.57 -7.35 -3.86
CA GLY A 102 -7.21 -6.02 -4.34
C GLY A 102 -8.35 -5.32 -5.09
N CYS A 103 -9.01 -6.02 -6.02
CA CYS A 103 -10.18 -5.52 -6.75
C CYS A 103 -11.35 -5.20 -5.81
N PHE A 104 -11.61 -6.08 -4.83
CA PHE A 104 -12.65 -5.87 -3.84
C PHE A 104 -12.37 -4.63 -2.97
N ALA A 105 -11.14 -4.51 -2.47
CA ALA A 105 -10.72 -3.33 -1.71
C ALA A 105 -10.78 -2.04 -2.55
N ALA A 106 -10.37 -2.10 -3.82
CA ALA A 106 -10.47 -0.96 -4.74
C ALA A 106 -11.92 -0.53 -4.96
N LEU A 107 -12.84 -1.48 -5.13
CA LEU A 107 -14.26 -1.20 -5.32
C LEU A 107 -14.88 -0.57 -4.07
N LEU A 108 -14.62 -1.12 -2.88
CA LEU A 108 -15.08 -0.53 -1.61
C LEU A 108 -14.48 0.86 -1.37
N SER A 109 -13.18 1.01 -1.61
CA SER A 109 -12.49 2.29 -1.48
C SER A 109 -13.05 3.33 -2.45
N PHE A 110 -13.46 2.92 -3.66
CA PHE A 110 -14.10 3.83 -4.61
C PHE A 110 -15.48 4.29 -4.11
N VAL A 111 -16.32 3.36 -3.64
CA VAL A 111 -17.66 3.66 -3.12
C VAL A 111 -17.60 4.59 -1.91
N ILE A 112 -16.66 4.36 -0.98
CA ILE A 112 -16.50 5.16 0.25
C ILE A 112 -15.69 6.43 0.00
N GLY A 113 -14.71 6.38 -0.91
CA GLY A 113 -13.87 7.51 -1.27
C GLY A 113 -14.65 8.58 -2.04
N PHE A 114 -15.56 8.19 -2.94
CA PHE A 114 -16.35 9.13 -3.74
C PHE A 114 -17.09 10.20 -2.92
N PRO A 115 -17.82 9.89 -1.82
CA PRO A 115 -18.40 10.92 -0.97
C PRO A 115 -17.35 11.72 -0.20
N CYS A 116 -16.23 11.10 0.23
CA CYS A 116 -15.15 11.80 0.93
C CYS A 116 -14.51 12.90 0.06
N LEU A 117 -14.34 12.66 -1.25
CA LEU A 117 -13.82 13.67 -2.18
C LEU A 117 -14.76 14.87 -2.37
N ARG A 118 -16.06 14.76 -2.03
CA ARG A 118 -16.98 15.91 -2.08
C ARG A 118 -16.74 16.92 -0.94
N LEU A 119 -16.02 16.54 0.11
CA LEU A 119 -15.65 17.47 1.18
C LEU A 119 -14.50 18.36 0.67
N ARG A 120 -14.82 19.60 0.28
CA ARG A 120 -13.88 20.55 -0.36
C ARG A 120 -12.68 20.97 0.47
N ILE A 121 -12.66 20.67 1.77
CA ILE A 121 -11.69 21.22 2.71
C ILE A 121 -10.86 20.05 3.27
N ALA A 122 -9.55 20.07 3.02
CA ALA A 122 -8.60 18.99 3.32
C ALA A 122 -8.71 18.37 4.73
N PRO A 123 -8.81 19.13 5.84
CA PRO A 123 -8.97 18.54 7.18
C PRO A 123 -10.27 17.74 7.36
N TYR A 124 -11.34 18.06 6.62
CA TYR A 124 -12.60 17.32 6.73
C TYR A 124 -12.51 15.94 6.07
N ILE A 125 -11.71 15.80 5.01
CA ILE A 125 -11.44 14.49 4.38
C ILE A 125 -10.70 13.58 5.36
N ALA A 126 -9.73 14.11 6.11
CA ALA A 126 -8.98 13.35 7.10
C ALA A 126 -9.87 12.81 8.23
N ILE A 127 -10.77 13.65 8.76
CA ILE A 127 -11.72 13.24 9.81
C ILE A 127 -12.75 12.24 9.28
N ALA A 128 -13.28 12.47 8.07
CA ALA A 128 -14.23 11.54 7.45
C ALA A 128 -13.62 10.15 7.24
N THR A 129 -12.39 10.10 6.73
CA THR A 129 -11.68 8.83 6.51
C THR A 129 -11.28 8.14 7.82
N LEU A 130 -11.00 8.88 8.90
CA LEU A 130 -10.86 8.31 10.25
C LEU A 130 -12.16 7.65 10.71
N ALA A 131 -13.30 8.34 10.58
CA ALA A 131 -14.58 7.80 11.02
C ALA A 131 -14.93 6.50 10.30
N PHE A 132 -14.71 6.44 8.97
CA PHE A 132 -14.88 5.19 8.22
C PHE A 132 -13.92 4.08 8.67
N SER A 133 -12.67 4.43 8.99
CA SER A 133 -11.70 3.46 9.51
C SER A 133 -12.16 2.84 10.82
N GLU A 134 -12.69 3.66 11.73
CA GLU A 134 -13.17 3.20 13.04
C GLU A 134 -14.37 2.27 12.91
N ILE A 135 -15.31 2.59 12.01
CA ILE A 135 -16.49 1.74 11.72
C ILE A 135 -16.09 0.35 11.22
N LEU A 136 -14.95 0.23 10.53
CA LEU A 136 -14.45 -1.06 10.03
C LEU A 136 -13.62 -1.84 11.05
N LEU A 137 -13.11 -1.15 12.07
CA LEU A 137 -12.27 -1.72 13.11
C LEU A 137 -13.12 -2.27 14.27
N VAL A 138 -14.27 -1.65 14.53
CA VAL A 138 -15.31 -2.07 15.49
C VAL A 138 -16.14 -3.23 14.93
#